data_AF-A0A016TFS6-F1
#
_entry.id   AF-A0A016TFS6-F1
#
_cell.length_a   1.000
_cell.length_b   1.000
_cell.length_c   1.000
_cell.angle_alpha   90.00
_cell.angle_beta   90.00
_cell.angle_gamma   90.00
#
_symmetry.space_group_name_H-M   'P 1'
#
loop_
_entity.id
_entity.type
_entity.pdbx_description
1 polymer ?
#
loop_
_entity_poly.entity_id
_entity_poly.type
_entity_poly.pdbx_seq_one_letter_code
_entity_poly.pdbx_strand_id
1 'polypeptide(L)'
;MSLSIKGRRKAGPAQPAIMLSPAFVLVLLNILSVTAWKCDVTSSSYGDPTMVLEPLEKEISKKLSDKQASYDCDLEVGALNLILLDDAEMDYKEKLVFKTTIEGHYPVEQARTYVTDAVGEWLNKLEEMQGPVQFGCNVELDQDQNLGKQTSTFTIACLFK
;
A
#
# COMPACT_ATOMS: atom_id res chain seq x y z
N MET A 1 -82.86 -44.78 9.90
CA MET A 1 -83.52 -43.61 10.54
C MET A 1 -82.47 -42.55 10.81
N SER A 2 -82.78 -41.31 10.44
CA SER A 2 -82.24 -40.01 10.91
C SER A 2 -80.74 -39.66 10.82
N LEU A 3 -80.45 -38.90 9.75
CA LEU A 3 -79.69 -37.64 9.64
C LEU A 3 -79.07 -37.02 10.92
N SER A 4 -77.84 -36.49 10.79
CA SER A 4 -77.59 -35.06 11.05
C SER A 4 -76.25 -34.56 10.48
N ILE A 5 -76.29 -33.37 9.88
CA ILE A 5 -75.24 -32.66 9.13
C ILE A 5 -74.68 -31.52 10.00
N LYS A 6 -73.35 -31.32 9.99
CA LYS A 6 -72.66 -30.03 10.27
C LYS A 6 -71.17 -30.23 9.95
N GLY A 7 -70.43 -29.38 9.25
CA GLY A 7 -70.63 -28.05 8.70
C GLY A 7 -69.25 -27.56 8.22
N ARG A 8 -69.22 -26.78 7.13
CA ARG A 8 -68.04 -26.24 6.41
C ARG A 8 -67.00 -25.54 7.29
N ARG A 9 -65.75 -25.48 6.80
CA ARG A 9 -64.99 -24.23 6.55
C ARG A 9 -63.87 -24.43 5.51
N LYS A 10 -63.70 -23.42 4.66
CA LYS A 10 -62.74 -23.25 3.55
C LYS A 10 -61.44 -22.58 4.03
N ALA A 11 -60.32 -22.90 3.39
CA ALA A 11 -59.18 -22.03 3.01
C ALA A 11 -58.26 -22.92 2.12
N GLY A 12 -57.95 -22.64 0.85
CA GLY A 12 -57.20 -21.49 0.32
C GLY A 12 -55.71 -21.89 0.18
N PRO A 13 -55.12 -21.96 -1.03
CA PRO A 13 -53.79 -22.54 -1.24
C PRO A 13 -52.68 -21.57 -0.85
N ALA A 14 -51.68 -22.05 -0.11
CA ALA A 14 -50.46 -21.30 0.16
C ALA A 14 -49.52 -21.33 -1.07
N GLN A 15 -48.93 -20.17 -1.36
CA GLN A 15 -48.07 -19.86 -2.50
C GLN A 15 -46.75 -20.66 -2.50
N PRO A 16 -46.13 -20.90 -3.67
CA PRO A 16 -44.84 -21.55 -3.76
C PRO A 16 -43.70 -20.60 -3.34
N ALA A 17 -42.84 -21.07 -2.45
CA ALA A 17 -41.59 -20.41 -2.10
C ALA A 17 -40.68 -20.30 -3.34
N ILE A 18 -40.23 -19.08 -3.62
CA ILE A 18 -39.26 -18.77 -4.66
C ILE A 18 -37.91 -19.38 -4.23
N MET A 19 -37.50 -20.47 -4.89
CA MET A 19 -36.15 -21.03 -4.77
C MET A 19 -35.17 -20.10 -5.49
N LEU A 20 -34.42 -19.30 -4.72
CA LEU A 20 -33.25 -18.58 -5.22
C LEU A 20 -32.13 -19.58 -5.51
N SER A 21 -31.67 -19.62 -6.76
CA SER A 21 -30.61 -20.49 -7.26
C SER A 21 -29.27 -20.20 -6.56
N PRO A 22 -28.52 -21.23 -6.10
CA PRO A 22 -27.24 -21.06 -5.40
C PRO A 22 -26.12 -20.46 -6.29
N ALA A 23 -26.34 -20.32 -7.59
CA ALA A 23 -25.36 -19.79 -8.53
C ALA A 23 -25.08 -18.28 -8.35
N PHE A 24 -25.96 -17.52 -7.68
CA PHE A 24 -25.78 -16.07 -7.52
C PHE A 24 -24.92 -15.67 -6.31
N VAL A 25 -24.62 -16.61 -5.40
CA VAL A 25 -23.79 -16.34 -4.21
C VAL A 25 -22.28 -16.33 -4.56
N LEU A 26 -21.89 -16.95 -5.67
CA LEU A 26 -20.48 -17.04 -6.09
C LEU A 26 -19.90 -15.76 -6.73
N VAL A 27 -20.73 -14.75 -7.04
CA VAL A 27 -20.24 -13.48 -7.63
C VAL A 27 -19.84 -12.45 -6.55
N LEU A 28 -20.29 -12.61 -5.30
CA LEU A 28 -20.06 -11.63 -4.23
C LEU A 28 -18.77 -11.86 -3.41
N LEU A 29 -17.99 -12.90 -3.71
CA LEU A 29 -16.80 -13.28 -2.93
C LEU A 29 -15.44 -12.92 -3.57
N ASN A 30 -15.42 -12.14 -4.66
CA ASN A 30 -14.17 -11.67 -5.27
C ASN A 30 -13.70 -10.28 -4.78
N ILE A 31 -14.30 -9.74 -3.73
CA ILE A 31 -13.80 -8.53 -3.06
C ILE A 31 -13.36 -8.94 -1.65
N LEU A 32 -12.48 -9.94 -1.57
CA LEU A 32 -11.66 -10.13 -0.38
C LEU A 32 -10.66 -8.98 -0.37
N SER A 33 -11.07 -7.92 0.30
CA SER A 33 -10.26 -6.95 1.02
C SER A 33 -8.76 -7.21 0.87
N VAL A 34 -8.11 -6.44 0.00
CA VAL A 34 -6.67 -6.19 0.08
C VAL A 34 -6.47 -5.50 1.43
N THR A 35 -6.30 -6.29 2.48
CA THR A 35 -5.74 -5.80 3.73
C THR A 35 -4.30 -5.50 3.38
N ALA A 36 -4.02 -4.26 3.00
CA ALA A 36 -2.68 -3.71 2.98
C ALA A 36 -2.04 -4.09 4.32
N TRP A 37 -1.14 -5.07 4.29
CA TRP A 37 -0.34 -5.40 5.45
C TRP A 37 0.47 -4.16 5.73
N LYS A 38 0.11 -3.43 6.79
CA LYS A 38 0.95 -2.36 7.31
C LYS A 38 2.21 -3.04 7.81
N CYS A 39 3.30 -2.89 7.08
CA CYS A 39 4.62 -3.17 7.60
C CYS A 39 4.80 -2.34 8.88
N ASP A 40 5.30 -2.96 9.94
CA ASP A 40 5.39 -2.34 11.26
C ASP A 40 6.61 -1.41 11.30
N VAL A 41 6.57 -0.31 10.53
CA VAL A 41 7.69 0.63 10.38
C VAL A 41 7.77 1.52 11.61
N THR A 42 8.39 0.99 12.67
CA THR A 42 8.66 1.72 13.92
C THR A 42 10.08 2.26 14.02
N SER A 43 10.90 2.13 12.97
CA SER A 43 12.36 2.37 13.02
C SER A 43 12.90 3.56 12.22
N SER A 44 12.06 4.35 11.56
CA SER A 44 12.49 5.61 10.92
C SER A 44 12.62 6.73 11.96
N SER A 45 13.64 7.59 11.84
CA SER A 45 13.70 8.81 12.67
C SER A 45 12.77 9.92 12.17
N TYR A 46 12.12 9.71 11.02
CA TYR A 46 11.08 10.58 10.52
C TYR A 46 9.86 10.53 11.45
N GLY A 47 9.38 11.69 11.91
CA GLY A 47 8.37 11.76 12.98
C GLY A 47 7.04 11.07 12.66
N ASP A 48 6.69 10.95 11.37
CA ASP A 48 5.57 10.11 10.90
C ASP A 48 5.86 9.60 9.47
N PRO A 49 6.50 8.43 9.32
CA PRO A 49 6.92 7.93 8.01
C PRO A 49 5.73 7.64 7.10
N THR A 50 4.53 7.41 7.64
CA THR A 50 3.33 7.09 6.85
C THR A 50 2.92 8.23 5.92
N MET A 51 3.21 9.49 6.30
CA MET A 51 2.95 10.67 5.45
C MET A 51 3.77 10.68 4.15
N VAL A 52 4.87 9.91 4.11
CA VAL A 52 5.72 9.74 2.92
C VAL A 52 5.43 8.39 2.27
N LEU A 53 5.43 7.32 3.06
CA LEU A 53 5.38 5.94 2.55
C LEU A 53 4.02 5.59 1.93
N GLU A 54 2.89 5.97 2.54
CA GLU A 54 1.58 5.63 1.96
C GLU A 54 1.34 6.34 0.61
N PRO A 55 1.63 7.66 0.44
CA PRO A 55 1.56 8.29 -0.88
C PRO A 55 2.55 7.71 -1.89
N LEU A 56 3.76 7.36 -1.45
CA LEU A 56 4.81 6.81 -2.30
C LEU A 56 4.42 5.43 -2.84
N GLU A 57 3.98 4.52 -1.96
CA GLU A 57 3.47 3.20 -2.33
C GLU A 57 2.36 3.33 -3.37
N LYS A 58 1.42 4.25 -3.15
CA LYS A 58 0.28 4.47 -4.04
C LYS A 58 0.72 4.96 -5.42
N GLU A 59 1.63 5.91 -5.50
CA GLU A 59 2.12 6.44 -6.79
C GLU A 59 2.95 5.39 -7.54
N ILE A 60 3.83 4.64 -6.86
CA ILE A 60 4.60 3.55 -7.48
C ILE A 60 3.68 2.44 -7.98
N SER A 61 2.74 1.97 -7.13
CA SER A 61 1.77 0.93 -7.51
C SER A 61 0.93 1.33 -8.71
N LYS A 62 0.57 2.61 -8.81
CA LYS A 62 -0.15 3.15 -9.97
C LYS A 62 0.71 3.11 -11.24
N LYS A 63 1.98 3.49 -11.14
CA LYS A 63 2.95 3.47 -12.27
C LYS A 63 3.28 2.06 -12.74
N LEU A 64 3.27 1.10 -11.82
CA LEU A 64 3.53 -0.32 -12.09
C LEU A 64 2.24 -1.16 -12.14
N SER A 65 1.09 -0.54 -12.42
CA SER A 65 -0.21 -1.21 -12.37
C SER A 65 -0.37 -2.34 -13.41
N ASP A 66 0.36 -2.25 -14.53
CA ASP A 66 0.46 -3.27 -15.57
C ASP A 66 1.40 -4.43 -15.18
N LYS A 67 2.19 -4.26 -14.13
CA LYS A 67 3.26 -5.16 -13.68
C LYS A 67 2.90 -5.95 -12.42
N GLN A 68 1.62 -6.07 -12.08
CA GLN A 68 1.15 -6.80 -10.88
C GLN A 68 1.95 -6.42 -9.61
N ALA A 69 2.21 -5.12 -9.44
CA ALA A 69 3.06 -4.65 -8.36
C ALA A 69 2.48 -4.99 -6.98
N SER A 70 3.36 -5.39 -6.07
CA SER A 70 2.99 -5.68 -4.68
C SER A 70 4.04 -5.15 -3.72
N TYR A 71 3.58 -4.68 -2.55
CA TYR A 71 4.46 -4.19 -1.51
C TYR A 71 5.04 -5.35 -0.69
N ASP A 72 6.33 -5.28 -0.37
CA ASP A 72 7.08 -6.30 0.36
C ASP A 72 7.81 -5.67 1.55
N CYS A 73 7.48 -6.13 2.76
CA CYS A 73 8.03 -5.59 4.00
C CYS A 73 9.52 -5.91 4.19
N ASP A 74 10.03 -7.02 3.64
CA ASP A 74 11.45 -7.34 3.74
C ASP A 74 12.25 -6.34 2.89
N LEU A 75 11.73 -5.96 1.72
CA LEU A 75 12.33 -4.90 0.88
C LEU A 75 12.26 -3.53 1.54
N GLU A 76 11.22 -3.24 2.33
CA GLU A 76 11.12 -2.00 3.12
C GLU A 76 12.20 -1.93 4.22
N VAL A 77 12.44 -3.04 4.92
CA VAL A 77 13.52 -3.12 5.92
C VAL A 77 14.88 -2.98 5.26
N GLY A 78 15.09 -3.64 4.12
CA GLY A 78 16.32 -3.49 3.34
C GLY A 78 16.53 -2.06 2.82
N ALA A 79 15.45 -1.36 2.44
CA ALA A 79 15.52 0.04 2.05
C ALA A 79 15.95 0.93 3.22
N LEU A 80 15.52 0.65 4.45
CA LEU A 80 16.01 1.36 5.64
C LEU A 80 17.49 1.09 5.88
N ASN A 81 17.92 -0.17 5.83
CA ASN A 81 19.33 -0.53 5.99
C ASN A 81 20.18 0.16 4.91
N LEU A 82 19.70 0.21 3.66
CA LEU A 82 20.37 0.94 2.59
C LEU A 82 20.55 2.42 2.93
N ILE A 83 19.56 3.07 3.55
CA ILE A 83 19.68 4.49 3.93
C ILE A 83 20.68 4.67 5.08
N LEU A 84 20.63 3.82 6.10
CA LEU A 84 21.41 3.97 7.33
C LEU A 84 22.86 3.48 7.20
N LEU A 85 23.08 2.44 6.40
CA LEU A 85 24.34 1.69 6.32
C LEU A 85 24.96 1.71 4.91
N ASP A 86 24.27 2.27 3.91
CA ASP A 86 24.62 2.15 2.49
C ASP A 86 24.70 0.69 2.01
N ASP A 87 24.02 -0.22 2.72
CA ASP A 87 23.92 -1.64 2.42
C ASP A 87 22.53 -2.18 2.79
N ALA A 88 21.92 -2.96 1.90
CA ALA A 88 20.62 -3.59 2.15
C ALA A 88 20.73 -5.03 2.66
N GLU A 89 21.93 -5.65 2.60
CA GLU A 89 22.19 -7.07 2.91
C GLU A 89 21.07 -8.05 2.46
N MET A 90 20.48 -7.82 1.28
CA MET A 90 19.39 -8.63 0.75
C MET A 90 19.40 -8.73 -0.78
N ASP A 91 18.68 -9.71 -1.33
CA ASP A 91 18.57 -9.94 -2.77
C ASP A 91 17.48 -9.06 -3.41
N TYR A 92 17.92 -7.94 -4.01
CA TYR A 92 17.12 -7.02 -4.82
C TYR A 92 17.74 -6.86 -6.22
N LYS A 93 16.92 -6.51 -7.22
CA LYS A 93 17.35 -6.32 -8.61
C LYS A 93 17.66 -4.87 -8.96
N GLU A 94 16.92 -3.95 -8.38
CA GLU A 94 17.05 -2.51 -8.66
C GLU A 94 16.84 -1.72 -7.37
N LYS A 95 17.56 -0.60 -7.24
CA LYS A 95 17.39 0.36 -6.15
C LYS A 95 17.19 1.76 -6.70
N LEU A 96 16.23 2.47 -6.13
CA LEU A 96 15.97 3.87 -6.46
C LEU A 96 16.11 4.70 -5.19
N VAL A 97 16.94 5.72 -5.23
CA VAL A 97 17.24 6.59 -4.09
C VAL A 97 17.03 8.03 -4.50
N PHE A 98 16.33 8.78 -3.66
CA PHE A 98 16.08 10.20 -3.80
C PHE A 98 16.61 10.86 -2.55
N LYS A 99 17.44 11.89 -2.72
CA LYS A 99 18.10 12.59 -1.61
C LYS A 99 18.08 14.08 -1.88
N THR A 100 17.65 14.85 -0.88
CA THR A 100 17.68 16.31 -0.92
C THR A 100 18.15 16.86 0.42
N THR A 101 18.91 17.96 0.38
CA THR A 101 19.46 18.61 1.57
C THR A 101 19.09 20.08 1.53
N ILE A 102 18.54 20.57 2.65
CA ILE A 102 18.17 21.98 2.82
C ILE A 102 18.90 22.58 4.02
N GLU A 103 19.16 23.89 3.99
CA GLU A 103 19.58 24.63 5.18
C GLU A 103 18.38 24.83 6.11
N GLY A 104 18.60 24.60 7.41
CA GLY A 104 17.59 24.73 8.46
C GLY A 104 16.83 23.44 8.76
N HIS A 105 15.65 23.60 9.38
CA HIS A 105 14.77 22.49 9.75
C HIS A 105 13.93 22.03 8.56
N TYR A 106 13.75 20.72 8.44
CA TYR A 106 12.89 20.13 7.43
C TYR A 106 11.41 20.47 7.66
N PRO A 107 10.74 21.11 6.69
CA PRO A 107 9.31 21.35 6.77
C PRO A 107 8.54 20.07 6.43
N VAL A 108 7.91 19.47 7.43
CA VAL A 108 7.10 18.25 7.28
C VAL A 108 6.00 18.41 6.22
N GLU A 109 5.46 19.62 6.04
CA GLU A 109 4.49 19.91 4.99
C GLU A 109 5.01 19.70 3.55
N GLN A 110 6.34 19.66 3.33
CA GLN A 110 6.91 19.43 2.00
C GLN A 110 7.10 17.95 1.64
N ALA A 111 6.83 17.03 2.57
CA ALA A 111 6.94 15.58 2.37
C ALA A 111 6.27 15.10 1.07
N ARG A 112 5.06 15.60 0.79
CA ARG A 112 4.30 15.24 -0.41
C ARG A 112 4.95 15.73 -1.71
N THR A 113 5.58 16.90 -1.67
CA THR A 113 6.33 17.45 -2.81
C THR A 113 7.52 16.55 -3.12
N TYR A 114 8.29 16.17 -2.10
CA TYR A 114 9.44 15.29 -2.29
C TYR A 114 9.08 13.88 -2.76
N VAL A 115 7.93 13.33 -2.32
CA VAL A 115 7.40 12.09 -2.91
C VAL A 115 7.13 12.26 -4.41
N THR A 116 6.53 13.39 -4.80
CA THR A 116 6.23 13.66 -6.21
C THR A 116 7.52 13.82 -7.03
N ASP A 117 8.51 14.52 -6.48
CA ASP A 117 9.81 14.73 -7.12
C ASP A 117 10.57 13.41 -7.25
N ALA A 118 10.61 12.58 -6.20
CA ALA A 118 11.24 11.25 -6.23
C ALA A 118 10.63 10.37 -7.32
N VAL A 119 9.30 10.24 -7.36
CA VAL A 119 8.61 9.45 -8.40
C VAL A 119 8.84 10.03 -9.80
N GLY A 120 8.90 11.37 -9.92
CA GLY A 120 9.21 12.05 -11.17
C GLY A 120 10.61 11.71 -11.70
N GLU A 121 11.62 11.73 -10.82
CA GLU A 121 13.00 11.38 -11.15
C GLU A 121 13.13 9.91 -11.56
N TRP A 122 12.36 9.04 -10.91
CA TRP A 122 12.39 7.60 -11.13
C TRP A 122 11.53 7.12 -12.29
N LEU A 123 10.77 8.00 -12.94
CA LEU A 123 9.73 7.63 -13.90
C LEU A 123 10.24 6.67 -14.98
N ASN A 124 11.35 7.02 -15.65
CA ASN A 124 11.90 6.19 -16.72
C ASN A 124 12.31 4.81 -16.21
N LYS A 125 12.87 4.73 -15.00
CA LYS A 125 13.29 3.47 -14.38
C LYS A 125 12.11 2.58 -14.03
N LEU A 126 11.04 3.15 -13.50
CA LEU A 126 9.80 2.44 -13.21
C LEU A 126 9.15 1.91 -14.50
N GLU A 127 9.23 2.67 -15.60
CA GLU A 127 8.69 2.24 -16.91
C GLU A 127 9.51 1.11 -17.55
N GLU A 128 10.82 1.07 -17.34
CA GLU A 128 11.73 0.03 -17.84
C GLU A 128 11.58 -1.33 -17.12
N MET A 129 10.94 -1.38 -15.95
CA MET A 129 10.75 -2.62 -15.18
C MET A 129 9.89 -3.64 -15.95
N GLN A 130 10.19 -4.93 -15.80
CA GLN A 130 9.49 -5.99 -16.52
C GLN A 130 9.00 -7.09 -15.58
N GLY A 131 7.81 -7.63 -15.90
CA GLY A 131 7.22 -8.74 -15.17
C GLY A 131 6.53 -8.31 -13.86
N PRO A 132 6.12 -9.29 -13.03
CA PRO A 132 5.68 -9.03 -11.67
C PRO A 132 6.78 -8.31 -10.87
N VAL A 133 6.42 -7.20 -10.22
CA VAL A 133 7.37 -6.42 -9.41
C VAL A 133 6.97 -6.46 -7.94
N GLN A 134 7.91 -6.84 -7.07
CA GLN A 134 7.81 -6.62 -5.64
C GLN A 134 8.64 -5.39 -5.27
N PHE A 135 8.16 -4.57 -4.37
CA PHE A 135 8.91 -3.39 -3.93
C PHE A 135 8.65 -3.04 -2.47
N GLY A 136 9.62 -2.40 -1.83
CA GLY A 136 9.49 -1.86 -0.49
C GLY A 136 10.32 -0.59 -0.37
N CYS A 137 9.80 0.40 0.36
CA CYS A 137 10.41 1.73 0.43
C CYS A 137 10.56 2.19 1.88
N ASN A 138 11.61 2.94 2.17
CA ASN A 138 11.77 3.59 3.46
C ASN A 138 12.21 5.05 3.31
N VAL A 139 12.12 5.80 4.40
CA VAL A 139 12.45 7.22 4.46
C VAL A 139 13.23 7.53 5.73
N GLU A 140 14.18 8.44 5.62
CA GLU A 140 14.94 8.95 6.76
C GLU A 140 15.16 10.45 6.65
N LEU A 141 15.22 11.11 7.80
CA LEU A 141 15.57 12.51 7.93
C LEU A 141 16.79 12.66 8.84
N ASP A 142 17.93 12.92 8.24
CA ASP A 142 19.16 13.22 8.97
C ASP A 142 19.25 14.74 9.23
N GLN A 143 19.56 15.11 10.47
CA GLN A 143 19.73 16.52 10.86
C GLN A 143 21.14 16.73 11.38
N ASP A 144 21.93 17.43 10.57
CA ASP A 144 23.31 17.77 10.90
C ASP A 144 23.39 19.21 11.43
N GLN A 145 24.16 19.40 12.50
CA GLN A 145 24.49 20.71 13.05
C GLN A 145 26.01 20.88 13.01
N ASN A 146 26.48 21.60 12.01
CA ASN A 146 27.89 21.86 11.81
C ASN A 146 28.18 23.38 11.86
N LEU A 147 29.05 23.79 12.79
CA LEU A 147 29.58 25.17 12.90
C LEU A 147 28.50 26.27 12.89
N GLY A 148 27.36 26.03 13.55
CA GLY A 148 26.25 26.99 13.64
C GLY A 148 25.31 27.01 12.43
N LYS A 149 25.52 26.13 11.43
CA LYS A 149 24.56 25.84 10.37
C LYS A 149 23.86 24.52 10.66
N GLN A 150 22.54 24.56 10.72
CA GLN A 150 21.72 23.36 10.72
C GLN A 150 21.40 23.01 9.27
N THR A 151 21.53 21.75 8.90
CA THR A 151 21.06 21.21 7.61
C THR A 151 20.21 19.98 7.86
N SER A 152 19.17 19.83 7.05
CA SER A 152 18.31 18.64 7.09
C SER A 152 18.41 17.92 5.75
N THR A 153 18.71 16.62 5.81
CA THR A 153 18.84 15.74 4.64
C THR A 153 17.72 14.72 4.66
N PHE A 154 16.85 14.81 3.67
CA PHE A 154 15.74 13.90 3.48
C PHE A 154 16.10 12.86 2.42
N THR A 155 15.93 11.58 2.76
CA THR A 155 16.26 10.46 1.88
C THR A 155 15.07 9.52 1.77
N ILE A 156 14.68 9.17 0.55
CA ILE A 156 13.76 8.06 0.26
C ILE A 156 14.55 7.01 -0.51
N ALA A 157 14.43 5.74 -0.11
CA ALA A 157 14.95 4.62 -0.86
C ALA A 157 13.84 3.60 -1.13
N CYS A 158 13.87 2.98 -2.31
CA CYS A 158 13.01 1.86 -2.68
C CYS A 158 13.86 0.74 -3.28
N LEU A 159 13.59 -0.49 -2.86
CA LEU A 159 14.18 -1.70 -3.44
C LEU A 159 13.13 -2.45 -4.25
N PHE A 160 13.54 -3.07 -5.35
CA PHE A 160 12.67 -3.78 -6.28
C PHE A 160 13.19 -5.17 -6.60
N LYS A 161 12.27 -6.12 -6.77
CA LYS A 161 12.54 -7.52 -7.11
C LYS A 161 11.62 -8.04 -8.20
#